data_AF-A0A7L3QKX2-F1
#
_entry.id   AF-A0A7L3QKX2-F1
#
_cell.length_a   1.000
_cell.length_b   1.000
_cell.length_c   1.000
_cell.angle_alpha   90.00
_cell.angle_beta   90.00
_cell.angle_gamma   90.00
#
_symmetry.space_group_name_H-M   'P 1'
#
loop_
_entity.id
_entity.type
_entity.pdbx_description
1 polymer ?
#
loop_
_entity_poly.entity_id
_entity_poly.type
_entity_poly.pdbx_seq_one_letter_code
_entity_poly.pdbx_strand_id
1 'polypeptide(L)'
;MFGCLVAGRLVQAAPQQVAEDKFVFDLPDYENINHVVVFMLGTIPFPDGMGGSVYFCYPDQSGMAVWQLLGFVTNEKPSAIFKISGLKSGKGSQHPFGAMNLPQTPTVAQIGISVELLESLAQQTPVASAAVSSVDSFTEFTQKMLDNFYNFASSFAVTQAQMTPNPSEAFIPANVVLKWYENFQRRLTQNPLFWKT
;
A
#
# COMPACT_ATOMS: atom_id res chain seq x y z
N MET A 1 21.98 -12.60 2.45
CA MET A 1 21.79 -11.61 1.38
C MET A 1 20.72 -10.59 1.73
N PHE A 2 19.53 -11.04 2.15
CA PHE A 2 18.38 -10.16 2.42
C PHE A 2 18.01 -10.07 3.91
N GLY A 3 17.41 -8.95 4.28
CA GLY A 3 16.70 -8.74 5.53
C GLY A 3 15.25 -8.34 5.27
N CYS A 4 14.36 -8.74 6.18
CA CYS A 4 12.94 -8.42 6.18
C CYS A 4 12.57 -7.85 7.55
N LEU A 5 11.85 -6.73 7.56
CA LEU A 5 11.39 -6.07 8.78
C LEU A 5 9.91 -5.75 8.67
N VAL A 6 9.12 -6.31 9.59
CA VAL A 6 7.74 -5.89 9.81
C VAL A 6 7.74 -4.69 10.77
N ALA A 7 7.01 -3.63 10.43
CA ALA A 7 6.89 -2.47 11.31
C ALA A 7 6.38 -2.89 12.70
N GLY A 8 7.14 -2.56 13.75
CA GLY A 8 6.83 -2.95 15.13
C GLY A 8 7.35 -4.32 15.58
N ARG A 9 8.11 -5.04 14.74
CA ARG A 9 8.73 -6.33 15.10
C ARG A 9 10.26 -6.28 14.93
N LEU A 10 10.94 -7.35 15.36
CA LEU A 10 12.38 -7.52 15.13
C LEU A 10 12.68 -7.83 13.66
N VAL A 11 13.89 -7.47 13.22
CA VAL A 11 14.41 -7.80 11.88
C VAL A 11 14.60 -9.31 11.76
N GLN A 12 14.15 -9.88 10.64
CA GLN A 12 14.51 -11.23 10.20
C GLN A 12 15.64 -11.14 9.16
N ALA A 13 16.75 -11.84 9.39
CA ALA A 13 17.94 -11.82 8.51
C ALA A 13 18.34 -13.22 8.00
N ALA A 14 17.53 -14.24 8.28
CA ALA A 14 17.75 -15.63 7.89
C ALA A 14 16.57 -16.12 7.04
N PRO A 15 16.48 -15.74 5.75
CA PRO A 15 15.45 -16.26 4.88
C PRO A 15 15.63 -17.76 4.65
N GLN A 16 14.52 -18.47 4.47
CA GLN A 16 14.55 -19.82 3.92
C GLN A 16 14.90 -19.75 2.43
N GLN A 17 16.00 -20.37 2.04
CA GLN A 17 16.34 -20.53 0.62
C GLN A 17 15.56 -21.71 0.05
N VAL A 18 14.64 -21.44 -0.88
CA VAL A 18 13.74 -22.44 -1.47
C VAL A 18 14.19 -22.87 -2.88
N ALA A 19 15.05 -22.08 -3.50
CA ALA A 19 15.85 -22.44 -4.68
C ALA A 19 17.16 -21.65 -4.64
N GLU A 20 18.08 -21.93 -5.55
CA GLU A 20 19.36 -21.20 -5.63
C GLU A 20 19.16 -19.68 -5.69
N ASP A 21 18.15 -19.24 -6.43
CA ASP A 21 17.79 -17.86 -6.72
C ASP A 21 16.55 -17.36 -5.95
N LYS A 22 16.01 -18.13 -5.00
CA LYS A 22 14.71 -17.81 -4.35
C LYS A 22 14.77 -17.93 -2.83
N PHE A 23 14.26 -16.90 -2.18
CA PHE A 23 14.32 -16.71 -0.72
C PHE A 23 12.93 -16.39 -0.18
N VAL A 24 12.60 -16.92 1.00
CA VAL A 24 11.30 -16.73 1.64
C VAL A 24 11.47 -16.33 3.11
N PHE A 25 10.65 -15.38 3.57
CA PHE A 25 10.47 -15.03 4.98
C PHE A 25 9.03 -15.32 5.40
N ASP A 26 8.86 -15.98 6.54
CA ASP A 26 7.54 -16.21 7.13
C ASP A 26 7.13 -15.03 8.02
N LEU A 27 5.89 -14.59 7.82
CA LEU A 27 5.26 -13.48 8.53
C LEU A 27 4.06 -14.00 9.32
N PRO A 28 4.25 -14.43 10.59
CA PRO A 28 3.14 -14.84 11.44
C PRO A 28 2.19 -13.68 11.76
N ASP A 29 0.94 -13.99 12.07
CA ASP A 29 -0.09 -12.99 12.41
C ASP A 29 -0.21 -11.87 11.37
N TYR A 30 -0.19 -12.24 10.08
CA TYR A 30 -0.07 -11.28 8.98
C TYR A 30 -1.27 -10.32 8.87
N GLU A 31 -2.41 -10.68 9.45
CA GLU A 31 -3.60 -9.84 9.55
C GLU A 31 -3.30 -8.48 10.19
N ASN A 32 -2.39 -8.44 11.16
CA ASN A 32 -1.99 -7.24 11.88
C ASN A 32 -0.82 -6.47 11.22
N ILE A 33 -0.34 -6.94 10.07
CA ILE A 33 0.78 -6.30 9.38
C ILE A 33 0.26 -5.28 8.36
N ASN A 34 0.75 -4.05 8.50
CA ASN A 34 0.47 -2.94 7.57
C ASN A 34 1.61 -2.69 6.59
N HIS A 35 2.85 -2.70 7.08
CA HIS A 35 4.04 -2.37 6.30
C HIS A 35 5.15 -3.38 6.52
N VAL A 36 5.85 -3.69 5.43
CA VAL A 36 7.04 -4.53 5.41
C VAL A 36 8.17 -3.78 4.71
N VAL A 37 9.36 -3.86 5.28
CA VAL A 37 10.59 -3.36 4.69
C VAL A 37 11.43 -4.55 4.24
N VAL A 38 11.85 -4.55 2.99
CA VAL A 38 12.77 -5.55 2.42
C VAL A 38 14.04 -4.83 2.00
N PHE A 39 15.20 -5.39 2.37
CA PHE A 39 16.48 -4.77 2.09
C PHE A 39 17.61 -5.78 1.94
N MET A 40 18.70 -5.38 1.29
CA MET A 40 19.95 -6.12 1.25
C MET A 40 20.76 -5.86 2.51
N LEU A 41 21.39 -6.89 3.06
CA LEU A 41 22.23 -6.79 4.27
C LEU A 41 23.60 -6.13 4.00
N GLY A 42 23.96 -5.90 2.72
CA GLY A 42 25.27 -5.38 2.32
C GLY A 42 26.40 -6.41 2.38
N THR A 43 26.11 -7.68 2.69
CA THR A 43 27.12 -8.74 2.76
C THR A 43 27.45 -9.37 1.41
N ILE A 44 26.45 -9.46 0.52
CA ILE A 44 26.57 -10.06 -0.81
C ILE A 44 25.75 -9.19 -1.77
N PRO A 45 26.37 -8.58 -2.81
CA PRO A 45 25.63 -7.83 -3.83
C PRO A 45 24.88 -8.78 -4.78
N PHE A 46 23.92 -8.26 -5.54
CA PHE A 46 23.41 -9.01 -6.68
C PHE A 46 24.51 -9.19 -7.74
N PRO A 47 24.53 -10.33 -8.46
CA PRO A 47 25.37 -10.49 -9.64
C PRO A 47 25.10 -9.40 -10.68
N ASP A 48 26.06 -9.19 -11.58
CA ASP A 48 25.94 -8.21 -12.65
C ASP A 48 24.70 -8.50 -13.52
N GLY A 49 23.92 -7.45 -13.80
CA GLY A 49 22.69 -7.56 -14.58
C GLY A 49 21.50 -8.17 -13.83
N MET A 50 21.61 -8.45 -12.53
CA MET A 50 20.53 -9.03 -11.72
C MET A 50 19.97 -8.07 -10.66
N GLY A 51 18.74 -8.33 -10.26
CA GLY A 51 18.05 -7.70 -9.14
C GLY A 51 17.08 -8.67 -8.47
N GLY A 52 16.33 -8.19 -7.48
CA GLY A 52 15.35 -8.98 -6.75
C GLY A 52 13.94 -8.49 -6.99
N SER A 53 13.07 -9.35 -7.51
CA SER A 53 11.61 -9.16 -7.46
C SER A 53 11.10 -9.58 -6.09
N VAL A 54 10.28 -8.74 -5.48
CA VAL A 54 9.73 -8.95 -4.14
C VAL A 54 8.24 -9.23 -4.26
N TYR A 55 7.82 -10.38 -3.74
CA TYR A 55 6.43 -10.83 -3.75
C TYR A 55 5.90 -11.00 -2.33
N PHE A 56 4.59 -10.79 -2.19
CA PHE A 56 3.83 -11.12 -0.99
C PHE A 56 2.91 -12.29 -1.27
N CYS A 57 2.93 -13.29 -0.41
CA CYS A 57 2.00 -14.40 -0.44
C CYS A 57 1.09 -14.38 0.79
N TYR A 58 -0.21 -14.55 0.58
CA TYR A 58 -1.19 -14.71 1.66
C TYR A 58 -2.23 -15.76 1.27
N PRO A 59 -2.86 -16.43 2.26
CA PRO A 59 -3.97 -17.34 1.99
C PRO A 59 -5.23 -16.53 1.63
N ASP A 60 -5.90 -16.91 0.54
CA ASP A 60 -7.21 -16.36 0.18
C ASP A 60 -8.35 -16.97 1.03
N GLN A 61 -9.58 -16.56 0.75
CA GLN A 61 -10.78 -17.07 1.45
C GLN A 61 -10.99 -18.59 1.28
N SER A 62 -10.38 -19.19 0.26
CA SER A 62 -10.40 -20.63 0.00
C SER A 62 -9.22 -21.36 0.65
N GLY A 63 -8.34 -20.64 1.35
CA GLY A 63 -7.10 -21.16 1.94
C GLY A 63 -5.98 -21.38 0.91
N MET A 64 -6.13 -20.87 -0.31
CA MET A 64 -5.16 -21.03 -1.39
C MET A 64 -4.12 -19.91 -1.37
N ALA A 65 -2.88 -20.27 -1.68
CA ALA A 65 -1.77 -19.34 -1.81
C ALA A 65 -1.99 -18.34 -2.94
N VAL A 66 -2.09 -17.06 -2.60
CA VAL A 66 -2.15 -15.97 -3.58
C VAL A 66 -0.86 -15.17 -3.50
N TRP A 67 -0.16 -15.05 -4.63
CA TRP A 67 1.06 -14.27 -4.76
C TRP A 67 0.80 -12.96 -5.49
N GLN A 68 1.43 -11.88 -5.02
CA GLN A 68 1.38 -10.56 -5.64
C GLN A 68 2.77 -9.95 -5.68
N LEU A 69 3.16 -9.40 -6.83
CA LEU A 69 4.40 -8.64 -6.98
C LEU A 69 4.27 -7.29 -6.26
N LEU A 70 5.10 -7.05 -5.24
CA LEU A 70 5.15 -5.80 -4.49
C LEU A 70 6.06 -4.76 -5.15
N GLY A 71 7.18 -5.20 -5.73
CA GLY A 71 8.17 -4.32 -6.33
C GLY A 71 9.54 -4.97 -6.40
N PHE A 72 10.59 -4.15 -6.36
CA PHE A 72 11.95 -4.58 -6.65
C PHE A 72 12.97 -4.02 -5.66
N VAL A 73 14.08 -4.74 -5.49
CA VAL A 73 15.31 -4.27 -4.84
C VAL A 73 16.50 -4.57 -5.75
N THR A 74 17.45 -3.65 -5.86
CA THR A 74 18.65 -3.77 -6.72
C THR A 74 19.88 -3.27 -5.99
N ASN A 75 21.08 -3.44 -6.56
CA ASN A 75 22.30 -2.86 -5.99
C ASN A 75 22.21 -1.31 -5.88
N GLU A 76 21.53 -0.65 -6.82
CA GLU A 76 21.33 0.81 -6.80
C GLU A 76 20.22 1.25 -5.83
N LYS A 77 19.21 0.40 -5.64
CA LYS A 77 18.10 0.61 -4.70
C LYS A 77 17.97 -0.60 -3.77
N PRO A 78 18.87 -0.72 -2.76
CA PRO A 78 19.01 -1.95 -1.97
C PRO A 78 17.93 -2.13 -0.90
N SER A 79 16.94 -1.24 -0.81
CA SER A 79 15.85 -1.32 0.16
C SER A 79 14.55 -0.72 -0.36
N ALA A 80 13.42 -1.29 0.03
CA ALA A 80 12.09 -0.80 -0.29
C ALA A 80 11.10 -1.05 0.87
N ILE A 81 10.09 -0.19 0.96
CA ILE A 81 8.98 -0.31 1.93
C ILE A 81 7.71 -0.57 1.15
N PHE A 82 6.92 -1.54 1.61
CA PHE A 82 5.69 -1.97 0.97
C PHE A 82 4.50 -1.94 1.95
N LYS A 83 3.36 -1.43 1.49
CA LYS A 83 2.08 -1.51 2.22
C LYS A 83 1.36 -2.78 1.82
N ILE A 84 1.06 -3.65 2.79
CA ILE A 84 0.44 -4.97 2.53
C ILE A 84 -0.97 -5.12 3.14
N SER A 85 -1.46 -4.16 3.92
CA SER A 85 -2.79 -4.26 4.55
C SER A 85 -3.94 -4.28 3.55
N GLY A 86 -3.85 -3.52 2.45
CA GLY A 86 -4.89 -3.46 1.40
C GLY A 86 -4.77 -4.53 0.31
N LEU A 87 -3.73 -5.37 0.36
CA LEU A 87 -3.44 -6.37 -0.67
C LEU A 87 -4.11 -7.73 -0.42
N LYS A 88 -4.61 -7.94 0.80
CA LYS A 88 -5.22 -9.17 1.33
C LYS A 88 -6.55 -9.59 0.66
N SER A 89 -6.89 -8.98 -0.47
CA SER A 89 -8.13 -9.25 -1.25
C SER A 89 -7.92 -9.12 -2.77
N GLY A 90 -6.67 -8.96 -3.21
CA GLY A 90 -6.36 -8.79 -4.64
C GLY A 90 -6.34 -10.11 -5.42
N LYS A 91 -6.36 -10.01 -6.75
CA LYS A 91 -6.16 -11.15 -7.64
C LYS A 91 -4.68 -11.54 -7.66
N GLY A 92 -4.39 -12.83 -7.67
CA GLY A 92 -3.02 -13.33 -7.80
C GLY A 92 -2.38 -12.90 -9.11
N SER A 93 -1.08 -12.58 -9.07
CA SER A 93 -0.24 -12.37 -10.25
C SER A 93 0.55 -13.64 -10.57
N GLN A 94 1.10 -13.71 -11.79
CA GLN A 94 2.14 -14.71 -12.07
C GLN A 94 3.31 -14.53 -11.09
N HIS A 95 3.88 -15.64 -10.64
CA HIS A 95 4.98 -15.64 -9.67
C HIS A 95 5.93 -16.81 -9.92
N PRO A 96 7.23 -16.66 -9.58
CA PRO A 96 8.24 -17.68 -9.85
C PRO A 96 8.32 -18.79 -8.80
N PHE A 97 7.49 -18.75 -7.75
CA PHE A 97 7.49 -19.71 -6.63
C PHE A 97 6.57 -20.93 -6.83
N GLY A 98 6.24 -21.27 -8.09
CA GLY A 98 5.18 -22.21 -8.47
C GLY A 98 5.12 -23.54 -7.70
N ALA A 99 3.88 -24.01 -7.43
CA ALA A 99 3.44 -25.31 -6.90
C ALA A 99 4.26 -25.94 -5.75
N MET A 100 5.09 -25.15 -5.07
CA MET A 100 5.81 -25.61 -3.91
C MET A 100 4.82 -25.70 -2.75
N ASN A 101 4.60 -26.91 -2.24
CA ASN A 101 3.88 -27.20 -1.00
C ASN A 101 4.67 -26.61 0.19
N LEU A 102 4.90 -25.29 0.23
CA LEU A 102 5.21 -24.65 1.50
C LEU A 102 3.93 -24.81 2.33
N PRO A 103 4.02 -25.42 3.53
CA PRO A 103 2.87 -25.58 4.39
C PRO A 103 2.33 -24.20 4.74
N GLN A 104 1.28 -23.76 4.05
CA GLN A 104 0.63 -22.51 4.35
C GLN A 104 -0.33 -22.75 5.51
N THR A 105 0.13 -22.37 6.69
CA THR A 105 -0.78 -22.20 7.81
C THR A 105 -1.63 -20.94 7.57
N PRO A 106 -2.95 -20.98 7.82
CA PRO A 106 -3.86 -19.86 7.53
C PRO A 106 -3.45 -18.51 8.15
N THR A 107 -2.59 -18.52 9.18
CA THR A 107 -2.18 -17.35 9.94
C THR A 107 -0.80 -16.81 9.56
N VAL A 108 -0.12 -17.41 8.57
CA VAL A 108 1.24 -17.03 8.16
C VAL A 108 1.22 -16.62 6.69
N ALA A 109 1.60 -15.36 6.45
CA ALA A 109 1.92 -14.88 5.10
C ALA A 109 3.42 -15.01 4.83
N GLN A 110 3.83 -14.78 3.59
CA GLN A 110 5.23 -14.90 3.20
C GLN A 110 5.69 -13.72 2.36
N ILE A 111 6.98 -13.37 2.50
CA ILE A 111 7.69 -12.50 1.57
C ILE A 111 8.65 -13.36 0.76
N GLY A 112 8.42 -13.42 -0.54
CA GLY A 112 9.31 -14.08 -1.48
C GLY A 112 10.22 -13.08 -2.18
N ILE A 113 11.49 -13.42 -2.34
CA ILE A 113 12.45 -12.66 -3.15
C ILE A 113 13.00 -13.60 -4.21
N SER A 114 12.82 -13.29 -5.49
CA SER A 114 13.40 -14.03 -6.61
C SER A 114 14.50 -13.18 -7.25
N VAL A 115 15.68 -13.75 -7.44
CA VAL A 115 16.77 -13.12 -8.17
C VAL A 115 16.50 -13.28 -9.66
N GLU A 116 16.39 -12.18 -10.39
CA GLU A 116 16.02 -12.16 -11.80
C GLU A 116 16.86 -11.14 -12.57
N LEU A 117 16.87 -11.25 -13.91
CA LEU A 117 17.52 -10.27 -14.79
C LEU A 117 16.82 -8.91 -14.68
N LEU A 118 17.60 -7.83 -14.62
CA LEU A 118 17.08 -6.46 -14.56
C LEU A 118 16.16 -6.14 -15.75
N GLU A 119 16.46 -6.69 -16.93
CA GLU A 119 15.61 -6.57 -18.12
C GLU A 119 14.22 -7.21 -17.92
N SER A 120 14.15 -8.35 -17.24
CA SER A 120 12.89 -9.01 -16.91
C SER A 120 12.11 -8.21 -15.86
N LEU A 121 12.78 -7.66 -14.84
CA LEU A 121 12.16 -6.81 -13.83
C LEU A 121 11.51 -5.56 -14.45
N ALA A 122 12.16 -4.95 -15.44
CA ALA A 122 11.65 -3.77 -16.13
C ALA A 122 10.33 -4.02 -16.90
N GLN A 123 10.03 -5.28 -17.24
CA GLN A 123 8.79 -5.68 -17.91
C GLN A 123 7.68 -6.06 -16.93
N GLN A 124 7.98 -6.21 -15.64
CA GLN A 124 7.00 -6.56 -14.62
C GLN A 124 6.30 -5.32 -14.07
N THR A 125 5.01 -5.46 -13.77
CA THR A 125 4.21 -4.38 -13.19
C THR A 125 3.81 -4.75 -11.75
N PRO A 126 4.41 -4.11 -10.73
CA PRO A 126 4.00 -4.28 -9.34
C PRO A 126 2.56 -3.83 -9.12
N VAL A 127 1.91 -4.38 -8.09
CA VAL A 127 0.56 -3.94 -7.72
C VAL A 127 0.60 -2.48 -7.22
N ALA A 128 -0.26 -1.63 -7.77
CA ALA A 128 -0.23 -0.18 -7.55
C ALA A 128 -0.32 0.22 -6.06
N SER A 129 -1.03 -0.58 -5.25
CA SER A 129 -1.21 -0.33 -3.81
C SER A 129 -0.06 -0.85 -2.92
N ALA A 130 0.93 -1.56 -3.46
CA ALA A 130 2.10 -2.02 -2.71
C ALA A 130 3.11 -0.89 -2.46
N ALA A 131 3.27 0.02 -3.43
CA ALA A 131 4.17 1.14 -3.29
C ALA A 131 3.63 2.14 -2.25
N VAL A 132 4.45 2.47 -1.25
CA VAL A 132 4.09 3.47 -0.24
C VAL A 132 4.34 4.86 -0.80
N SER A 133 3.31 5.47 -1.37
CA SER A 133 3.29 6.91 -1.63
C SER A 133 2.59 7.62 -0.47
N SER A 134 3.35 8.34 0.36
CA SER A 134 2.77 9.17 1.43
C SER A 134 1.86 10.27 0.87
N VAL A 135 2.16 10.76 -0.34
CA VAL A 135 1.37 11.76 -1.07
C VAL A 135 0.00 11.20 -1.47
N ASP A 136 -0.06 9.96 -1.94
CA ASP A 136 -1.33 9.34 -2.38
C ASP A 136 -2.26 9.07 -1.19
N SER A 137 -1.70 8.56 -0.07
CA SER A 137 -2.49 8.31 1.14
C SER A 137 -3.06 9.61 1.75
N PHE A 138 -2.28 10.70 1.70
CA PHE A 138 -2.70 12.00 2.20
C PHE A 138 -3.74 12.69 1.31
N THR A 139 -3.57 12.55 0.00
CA THR A 139 -4.53 13.02 -0.99
C THR A 139 -5.86 12.29 -0.83
N GLU A 140 -5.84 10.96 -0.68
CA GLU A 140 -7.05 10.16 -0.43
C GLU A 140 -7.74 10.57 0.87
N PHE A 141 -6.99 10.74 1.96
CA PHE A 141 -7.54 11.21 3.23
C PHE A 141 -8.21 12.58 3.08
N THR A 142 -7.53 13.53 2.43
CA THR A 142 -8.03 14.90 2.29
C THR A 142 -9.28 14.94 1.41
N GLN A 143 -9.33 14.15 0.32
CA GLN A 143 -10.52 13.99 -0.51
C GLN A 143 -11.69 13.43 0.29
N LYS A 144 -11.50 12.30 0.99
CA LYS A 144 -12.57 11.70 1.80
C LYS A 144 -13.07 12.62 2.91
N MET A 145 -12.18 13.41 3.52
CA MET A 145 -12.56 14.38 4.55
C MET A 145 -13.44 15.50 3.97
N LEU A 146 -13.07 16.04 2.80
CA LEU A 146 -13.84 17.09 2.12
C LEU A 146 -15.21 16.60 1.71
N ASP A 147 -15.28 15.41 1.11
CA ASP A 147 -16.53 14.81 0.67
C ASP A 147 -17.44 14.53 1.87
N ASN A 148 -16.89 13.99 2.97
CA ASN A 148 -17.63 13.76 4.20
C ASN A 148 -18.22 15.06 4.78
N PHE A 149 -17.40 16.11 4.88
CA PHE A 149 -17.85 17.41 5.38
C PHE A 149 -18.95 18.02 4.49
N TYR A 150 -18.74 18.04 3.17
CA TYR A 150 -19.71 18.62 2.25
C TYR A 150 -21.04 17.87 2.27
N ASN A 151 -21.00 16.53 2.29
CA ASN A 151 -22.21 15.70 2.39
C ASN A 151 -22.96 15.94 3.72
N PHE A 152 -22.24 16.01 4.84
CA PHE A 152 -22.82 16.30 6.14
C PHE A 152 -23.47 17.70 6.15
N ALA A 153 -22.73 18.75 5.78
CA ALA A 153 -23.23 20.12 5.76
C ALA A 153 -24.44 20.29 4.83
N SER A 154 -24.39 19.65 3.65
CA SER A 154 -25.48 19.70 2.67
C SER A 154 -26.75 19.00 3.15
N SER A 155 -26.65 18.00 4.05
CA SER A 155 -27.83 17.35 4.62
C SER A 155 -28.68 18.26 5.52
N PHE A 156 -28.12 19.39 5.98
CA PHE A 156 -28.83 20.41 6.76
C PHE A 156 -29.28 21.61 5.89
N ALA A 157 -29.11 21.54 4.57
CA ALA A 157 -29.53 22.62 3.69
C ALA A 157 -31.06 22.77 3.73
N VAL A 158 -31.53 23.93 4.17
CA VAL A 158 -32.95 24.30 4.24
C VAL A 158 -33.21 25.59 3.47
N THR A 159 -34.38 25.66 2.84
CA THR A 159 -34.88 26.92 2.26
C THR A 159 -35.46 27.81 3.35
N GLN A 160 -35.58 29.12 3.09
CA GLN A 160 -36.19 30.06 4.03
C GLN A 160 -37.61 29.63 4.46
N ALA A 161 -38.36 28.97 3.57
CA ALA A 161 -39.71 28.47 3.85
C ALA A 161 -39.73 27.28 4.84
N GLN A 162 -38.62 26.58 5.00
CA GLN A 162 -38.47 25.42 5.90
C GLN A 162 -37.80 25.79 7.22
N MET A 163 -37.30 27.02 7.37
CA MET A 163 -36.63 27.48 8.58
C MET A 163 -37.63 27.69 9.72
N THR A 164 -37.22 27.30 10.93
CA THR A 164 -37.91 27.67 12.16
C THR A 164 -37.30 28.96 12.71
N PRO A 165 -38.08 29.90 13.29
CA PRO A 165 -37.54 31.16 13.79
C PRO A 165 -36.52 30.93 14.92
N ASN A 166 -35.24 31.16 14.61
CA ASN A 166 -34.14 31.14 15.59
C ASN A 166 -33.21 32.35 15.38
N PRO A 167 -33.49 33.49 16.04
CA PRO A 167 -32.77 34.73 15.80
C PRO A 167 -31.31 34.72 16.30
N SER A 168 -30.90 33.69 17.04
CA SER A 168 -29.53 33.54 17.53
C SER A 168 -28.64 32.70 16.62
N GLU A 169 -29.21 32.07 15.59
CA GLU A 169 -28.52 31.12 14.72
C GLU A 169 -28.01 31.78 13.44
N ALA A 170 -26.76 31.52 13.10
CA ALA A 170 -26.13 32.00 11.88
C ALA A 170 -26.28 30.96 10.75
N PHE A 171 -26.67 31.41 9.56
CA PHE A 171 -26.82 30.56 8.39
C PHE A 171 -25.80 30.93 7.31
N ILE A 172 -25.17 29.93 6.72
CA ILE A 172 -24.29 30.10 5.55
C ILE A 172 -25.11 29.73 4.31
N PRO A 173 -25.20 30.60 3.29
CA PRO A 173 -25.85 30.24 2.04
C PRO A 173 -25.22 28.99 1.39
N ALA A 174 -26.04 28.02 0.99
CA ALA A 174 -25.55 26.73 0.47
C ALA A 174 -24.60 26.89 -0.74
N ASN A 175 -24.80 27.91 -1.57
CA ASN A 175 -23.93 28.21 -2.70
C ASN A 175 -22.50 28.65 -2.29
N VAL A 176 -22.33 29.24 -1.10
CA VAL A 176 -21.00 29.59 -0.55
C VAL A 176 -20.25 28.32 -0.17
N VAL A 177 -20.94 27.37 0.47
CA VAL A 177 -20.37 26.07 0.85
C VAL A 177 -19.96 25.26 -0.39
N LEU A 178 -20.83 25.19 -1.41
CA LEU A 178 -20.50 24.53 -2.69
C LEU A 178 -19.29 25.17 -3.36
N LYS A 179 -19.26 26.50 -3.49
CA LYS A 179 -18.12 27.20 -4.09
C LYS A 179 -16.82 26.98 -3.31
N TRP A 180 -16.88 26.93 -1.98
CA TRP A 180 -15.72 26.62 -1.16
C TRP A 180 -15.20 25.21 -1.44
N TYR A 181 -16.10 24.22 -1.48
CA TYR A 181 -15.78 22.83 -1.75
C TYR A 181 -15.13 22.64 -3.13
N GLU A 182 -15.73 23.18 -4.19
CA GLU A 182 -15.19 23.12 -5.56
C GLU A 182 -13.79 23.78 -5.64
N ASN A 183 -13.62 24.93 -4.98
CA ASN A 183 -12.33 25.61 -4.95
C ASN A 183 -11.27 24.82 -4.18
N PHE A 184 -11.64 24.21 -3.05
CA PHE A 184 -10.72 23.38 -2.26
C PHE A 184 -10.29 22.17 -3.06
N GLN A 185 -11.23 21.42 -3.66
CA GLN A 185 -10.92 20.25 -4.48
C GLN A 185 -9.99 20.62 -5.64
N ARG A 186 -10.28 21.72 -6.36
CA ARG A 186 -9.42 22.20 -7.45
C ARG A 186 -7.99 22.49 -6.99
N ARG A 187 -7.82 23.17 -5.85
CA ARG A 187 -6.49 23.47 -5.29
C ARG A 187 -5.77 22.21 -4.82
N LEU A 188 -6.50 21.25 -4.25
CA LEU A 188 -5.95 19.98 -3.80
C LEU A 188 -5.38 19.16 -4.97
N THR A 189 -6.10 19.09 -6.09
CA THR A 189 -5.64 18.40 -7.30
C THR A 189 -4.38 19.03 -7.90
N GLN A 190 -4.25 20.36 -7.81
CA GLN A 190 -3.07 21.08 -8.33
C GLN A 190 -1.86 20.96 -7.40
N ASN A 191 -2.06 21.02 -6.09
CA ASN A 191 -1.00 20.90 -5.09
C ASN A 191 -1.56 20.26 -3.81
N PRO A 192 -1.29 18.96 -3.56
CA PRO A 192 -1.79 18.26 -2.38
C PRO A 192 -1.42 18.89 -1.02
N LEU A 193 -0.41 19.77 -0.98
CA LEU A 193 0.11 20.40 0.24
C LEU A 193 -0.24 21.90 0.35
N PHE A 194 -1.11 22.45 -0.51
CA PHE A 194 -1.38 23.90 -0.57
C PHE A 194 -1.83 24.54 0.76
N TRP A 195 -2.40 23.74 1.66
CA TRP A 195 -3.01 24.18 2.91
C TRP A 195 -2.06 24.13 4.11
N LYS A 196 -0.85 23.55 3.95
CA LYS A 196 0.14 23.40 5.03
C LYS A 196 1.08 24.63 5.16
N THR A 197 0.79 25.70 4.43
CA THR A 197 1.54 26.96 4.45
C THR A 197 0.92 27.94 5.41
#